data_AF-A0A250X713-F1
#
_entry.id   AF-A0A250X713-F1
#
_cell.length_a   1.000
_cell.length_b   1.000
_cell.length_c   1.000
_cell.angle_alpha   90.00
_cell.angle_beta   90.00
_cell.angle_gamma   90.00
#
_symmetry.space_group_name_H-M   'P 1'
#
loop_
_entity.id
_entity.type
_entity.pdbx_description
1 polymer ?
#
loop_
_entity_poly.entity_id
_entity_poly.type
_entity_poly.pdbx_seq_one_letter_code
_entity_poly.pdbx_strand_id
1 'polypeptide(L)'
;MSEPGFRNIEPRAREERLGKDVFQRAKVNPVLPAQGSPQYVNECQRFQRDAAAAELQKKHEKLHKQENIYETKRAEAYHREKTCHEKMENAMQRHEQVIQHKRETGEGAKRNQSGQHYQIITLEYNQTPEGQKLKAKDESVLLKSQLRSINLYNKANSVSHNIITGEPRNPVALPHRPLN
;
A
#
# COMPACT_ATOMS: atom_id res chain seq x y z
N MET A 1 -65.40 83.58 -55.95
CA MET A 1 -65.67 82.71 -54.78
C MET A 1 -65.64 81.27 -55.28
N SER A 2 -64.77 80.41 -54.73
CA SER A 2 -64.81 78.96 -54.97
C SER A 2 -64.08 78.26 -53.82
N GLU A 3 -64.77 77.33 -53.14
CA GLU A 3 -64.37 76.70 -51.87
C GLU A 3 -63.22 75.69 -52.04
N PRO A 4 -62.33 75.51 -51.04
CA PRO A 4 -61.41 74.37 -51.00
C PRO A 4 -62.14 73.11 -50.50
N GLY A 5 -62.55 72.25 -51.43
CA GLY A 5 -63.12 70.94 -51.12
C GLY A 5 -62.10 69.96 -50.52
N PHE A 6 -62.48 69.29 -49.44
CA PHE A 6 -61.76 68.15 -48.85
C PHE A 6 -61.56 67.05 -49.90
N ARG A 7 -60.31 66.61 -50.13
CA ARG A 7 -60.01 65.46 -50.98
C ARG A 7 -59.97 64.19 -50.14
N ASN A 8 -60.81 63.22 -50.49
CA ASN A 8 -60.77 61.87 -49.93
C ASN A 8 -59.38 61.24 -50.21
N ILE A 9 -58.69 60.78 -49.17
CA ILE A 9 -57.41 60.05 -49.30
C ILE A 9 -57.75 58.59 -49.56
N GLU A 10 -57.36 58.06 -50.71
CA GLU A 10 -57.56 56.64 -51.04
C GLU A 10 -56.69 55.72 -50.16
N PRO A 11 -57.18 54.53 -49.79
CA PRO A 11 -56.42 53.59 -48.97
C PRO A 11 -55.22 53.02 -49.75
N ARG A 12 -54.00 53.31 -49.30
CA ARG A 12 -52.76 52.78 -49.88
C ARG A 12 -52.78 51.24 -50.00
N ALA A 13 -52.33 50.74 -51.14
CA ALA A 13 -52.23 49.32 -51.46
C ALA A 13 -51.32 48.58 -50.45
N ARG A 14 -51.60 47.28 -50.23
CA ARG A 14 -50.85 46.42 -49.28
C ARG A 14 -49.35 46.40 -49.55
N GLU A 15 -48.95 46.57 -50.81
CA GLU A 15 -47.57 46.60 -51.28
C GLU A 15 -46.79 47.83 -50.79
N GLU A 16 -47.45 48.96 -50.54
CA GLU A 16 -46.81 50.16 -49.97
C GLU A 16 -46.66 50.08 -48.45
N ARG A 17 -47.41 49.19 -47.78
CA ARG A 17 -47.34 48.98 -46.31
C ARG A 17 -46.22 48.04 -45.90
N LEU A 18 -45.85 47.12 -46.79
CA LEU A 18 -44.73 46.22 -46.60
C LEU A 18 -43.50 46.84 -47.24
N GLY A 19 -42.68 47.51 -46.43
CA GLY A 19 -41.40 48.07 -46.86
C GLY A 19 -40.59 47.05 -47.68
N LYS A 20 -39.86 47.55 -48.67
CA LYS A 20 -39.07 46.79 -49.68
C LYS A 20 -38.09 45.74 -49.09
N ASP A 21 -37.92 45.70 -47.78
CA ASP A 21 -36.94 44.87 -47.06
C ASP A 21 -37.44 43.47 -46.68
N VAL A 22 -38.75 43.21 -46.70
CA VAL A 22 -39.29 41.91 -46.24
C VAL A 22 -39.14 40.80 -47.29
N PHE A 23 -39.15 41.14 -48.58
CA PHE A 23 -39.09 40.16 -49.67
C PHE A 23 -37.67 39.84 -50.17
N GLN A 24 -36.64 40.57 -49.73
CA GLN A 24 -35.25 40.32 -50.17
C GLN A 24 -34.50 39.30 -49.30
N ARG A 25 -35.01 38.96 -48.10
CA ARG A 25 -34.35 38.01 -47.18
C ARG A 25 -34.55 36.54 -47.54
N ALA A 26 -35.39 36.21 -48.51
CA ALA A 26 -35.75 34.83 -48.85
C ALA A 26 -34.94 34.22 -50.02
N LYS A 27 -33.78 34.77 -50.38
CA LYS A 27 -32.94 34.23 -51.49
C LYS A 27 -31.77 33.37 -51.02
N VAL A 28 -31.53 33.23 -49.72
CA VAL A 28 -30.39 32.47 -49.19
C VAL A 28 -30.94 31.30 -48.37
N ASN A 29 -30.53 30.08 -48.73
CA ASN A 29 -30.89 28.87 -48.00
C ASN A 29 -30.33 28.95 -46.57
N PRO A 30 -31.17 28.98 -45.51
CA PRO A 30 -30.71 29.16 -44.13
C PRO A 30 -29.88 27.99 -43.59
N VAL A 31 -29.83 26.87 -44.33
CA VAL A 31 -29.05 25.67 -43.98
C VAL A 31 -27.59 25.79 -44.46
N LEU A 32 -27.31 26.63 -45.47
CA LEU A 32 -25.97 26.75 -46.03
C LEU A 32 -25.21 27.92 -45.37
N PRO A 33 -24.01 27.67 -44.79
CA PRO A 33 -23.19 28.73 -44.22
C PRO A 33 -22.77 29.74 -45.31
N ALA A 34 -22.74 31.02 -44.96
CA ALA A 34 -22.35 32.09 -45.90
C ALA A 34 -20.85 32.01 -46.24
N GLN A 35 -20.44 32.34 -47.47
CA GLN A 35 -19.08 32.09 -48.01
C GLN A 35 -17.90 32.68 -47.20
N GLY A 36 -18.15 33.67 -46.34
CA GLY A 36 -17.15 34.26 -45.43
C GLY A 36 -17.23 33.78 -43.99
N SER A 37 -18.13 32.84 -43.66
CA SER A 37 -18.23 32.29 -42.31
C SER A 37 -17.16 31.21 -42.07
N PRO A 38 -16.66 31.04 -40.84
CA PRO A 38 -15.74 29.96 -40.49
C PRO A 38 -16.31 28.55 -40.74
N GLN A 39 -17.63 28.46 -40.87
CA GLN A 39 -18.36 27.22 -41.14
C GLN A 39 -18.51 26.94 -42.64
N TYR A 40 -18.16 27.91 -43.51
CA TYR A 40 -18.23 27.72 -44.94
C TYR A 40 -17.05 26.90 -45.46
N VAL A 41 -17.40 25.85 -46.20
CA VAL A 41 -16.45 25.00 -46.91
C VAL A 41 -16.95 24.85 -48.34
N ASN A 42 -16.06 25.03 -49.31
CA ASN A 42 -16.39 24.78 -50.71
C ASN A 42 -16.74 23.30 -50.91
N GLU A 43 -17.74 23.00 -51.75
CA GLU A 43 -18.19 21.62 -52.00
C GLU A 43 -17.03 20.71 -52.48
N CYS A 44 -16.09 21.27 -53.25
CA CYS A 44 -14.89 20.59 -53.71
C CYS A 44 -13.87 20.26 -52.60
N GLN A 45 -13.89 21.00 -51.49
CA GLN A 45 -13.02 20.82 -50.33
C GLN A 45 -13.70 20.01 -49.22
N ARG A 46 -15.03 19.87 -49.30
CA ARG A 46 -15.86 19.09 -48.38
C ARG A 46 -15.58 17.58 -48.47
N PHE A 47 -15.20 17.11 -49.65
CA PHE A 47 -14.91 15.69 -49.90
C PHE A 47 -13.46 15.50 -50.32
N GLN A 48 -12.85 14.44 -49.80
CA GLN A 48 -11.51 14.02 -50.17
C GLN A 48 -11.56 13.42 -51.58
N ARG A 49 -11.12 14.19 -52.58
CA ARG A 49 -11.24 13.81 -54.00
C ARG A 49 -10.26 12.71 -54.40
N ASP A 50 -9.15 12.58 -53.68
CA ASP A 50 -8.15 11.55 -53.90
C ASP A 50 -8.41 10.34 -52.97
N ALA A 51 -9.20 9.40 -53.47
CA ALA A 51 -9.50 8.16 -52.77
C ALA A 51 -8.23 7.28 -52.56
N ALA A 52 -7.25 7.36 -53.47
CA ALA A 52 -6.02 6.59 -53.36
C ALA A 52 -5.15 7.09 -52.20
N ALA A 53 -5.02 8.41 -52.05
CA ALA A 53 -4.34 9.01 -50.90
C ALA A 53 -5.03 8.68 -49.57
N ALA A 54 -6.37 8.71 -49.53
CA ALA A 54 -7.12 8.34 -48.32
C ALA A 54 -6.91 6.87 -47.91
N GLU A 55 -6.89 5.94 -48.87
CA GLU A 55 -6.62 4.53 -48.59
C GLU A 55 -5.16 4.28 -48.18
N LEU A 56 -4.21 5.03 -48.75
CA LEU A 56 -2.80 4.99 -48.34
C LEU A 56 -2.63 5.46 -46.89
N GLN A 57 -3.27 6.58 -46.51
CA GLN A 57 -3.28 7.06 -45.13
C GLN A 57 -3.83 6.02 -44.17
N LYS A 58 -4.96 5.38 -44.50
CA LYS A 58 -5.52 4.28 -43.69
C LYS A 58 -4.55 3.11 -43.52
N LYS A 59 -3.78 2.76 -44.56
CA LYS A 59 -2.75 1.71 -44.48
C LYS A 59 -1.61 2.12 -43.54
N HIS A 60 -1.10 3.35 -43.66
CA HIS A 60 -0.06 3.86 -42.77
C HIS A 60 -0.53 3.92 -41.32
N GLU A 61 -1.76 4.40 -41.05
CA GLU A 61 -2.32 4.42 -39.71
C GLU A 61 -2.43 3.01 -39.11
N LYS A 62 -2.81 2.00 -39.91
CA LYS A 62 -2.85 0.61 -39.46
C LYS A 62 -1.46 0.09 -39.12
N LEU A 63 -0.46 0.37 -39.94
CA LEU A 63 0.92 -0.02 -39.69
C LEU A 63 1.46 0.65 -38.43
N HIS A 64 1.33 1.97 -38.31
CA HIS A 64 1.75 2.71 -37.13
C HIS A 64 1.06 2.23 -35.85
N LYS A 65 -0.23 1.91 -35.90
CA LYS A 65 -0.93 1.31 -34.75
C LYS A 65 -0.29 -0.02 -34.35
N GLN A 66 0.05 -0.87 -35.32
CA GLN A 66 0.71 -2.15 -35.04
C GLN A 66 2.12 -1.95 -34.48
N GLU A 67 2.91 -1.06 -35.07
CA GLU A 67 4.26 -0.70 -34.60
C GLU A 67 4.22 -0.21 -33.16
N ASN A 68 3.34 0.74 -32.85
CA ASN A 68 3.15 1.26 -31.49
C ASN A 68 2.76 0.16 -30.49
N ILE A 69 1.93 -0.80 -30.89
CA ILE A 69 1.58 -1.94 -30.03
C ILE A 69 2.79 -2.82 -29.77
N TYR A 70 3.63 -3.08 -30.77
CA TYR A 70 4.84 -3.89 -30.58
C TYR A 70 5.89 -3.17 -29.75
N GLU A 71 6.07 -1.87 -29.96
CA GLU A 71 7.02 -1.05 -29.20
C GLU A 71 6.62 -0.95 -27.73
N THR A 72 5.34 -0.69 -27.45
CA THR A 72 4.83 -0.64 -26.06
C THR A 72 5.01 -1.98 -25.36
N LYS A 73 4.61 -3.09 -25.99
CA LYS A 73 4.80 -4.44 -25.44
C LYS A 73 6.28 -4.77 -25.21
N ARG A 74 7.17 -4.37 -26.11
CA ARG A 74 8.62 -4.59 -25.97
C ARG A 74 9.18 -3.78 -24.80
N ALA A 75 8.81 -2.51 -24.69
CA ALA A 75 9.24 -1.64 -23.60
C ALA A 75 8.75 -2.15 -22.24
N GLU A 76 7.49 -2.60 -22.16
CA GLU A 76 6.94 -3.21 -20.94
C GLU A 76 7.67 -4.49 -20.55
N ALA A 77 7.89 -5.41 -21.50
CA ALA A 77 8.61 -6.65 -21.23
C ALA A 77 10.03 -6.38 -20.73
N TYR A 78 10.75 -5.47 -21.41
CA TYR A 78 12.08 -5.04 -20.99
C TYR A 78 12.08 -4.44 -19.58
N HIS A 79 11.10 -3.59 -19.25
CA HIS A 79 11.01 -2.99 -17.93
C HIS A 79 10.73 -4.03 -16.83
N ARG A 80 9.87 -5.02 -17.11
CA ARG A 80 9.60 -6.13 -16.18
C ARG A 80 10.86 -6.97 -15.93
N GLU A 81 11.60 -7.31 -16.97
CA GLU A 81 12.85 -8.07 -16.83
C GLU A 81 13.90 -7.28 -16.07
N LYS A 82 14.10 -6.00 -16.43
CA LYS A 82 15.04 -5.11 -15.74
C LYS A 82 14.72 -5.00 -14.26
N THR A 83 13.46 -4.75 -13.90
CA THR A 83 13.05 -4.66 -12.49
C THR A 83 13.18 -5.99 -11.75
N CYS A 84 13.00 -7.13 -12.42
CA CYS A 84 13.26 -8.45 -11.85
C CYS A 84 14.74 -8.65 -11.54
N HIS A 85 15.62 -8.34 -12.50
CA HIS A 85 17.07 -8.43 -12.32
C HIS A 85 17.57 -7.51 -11.23
N GLU A 86 17.14 -6.24 -11.21
CA GLU A 86 17.52 -5.29 -10.16
C GLU A 86 17.09 -5.79 -8.78
N LYS A 87 15.90 -6.39 -8.64
CA LYS A 87 15.46 -6.98 -7.36
C LYS A 87 16.34 -8.16 -6.96
N MET A 88 16.71 -9.01 -7.89
CA MET A 88 17.58 -10.16 -7.65
C MET A 88 18.98 -9.72 -7.22
N GLU A 89 19.59 -8.78 -7.93
CA GLU A 89 20.91 -8.23 -7.59
C GLU A 89 20.90 -7.57 -6.21
N ASN A 90 19.88 -6.76 -5.92
CA ASN A 90 19.73 -6.14 -4.59
C ASN A 90 19.58 -7.19 -3.49
N ALA A 91 18.83 -8.27 -3.73
CA ALA A 91 18.68 -9.36 -2.77
C ALA A 91 20.01 -10.09 -2.53
N MET A 92 20.77 -10.36 -3.59
CA MET A 92 22.09 -10.97 -3.51
C MET A 92 23.07 -10.10 -2.74
N GLN A 93 23.12 -8.80 -3.04
CA GLN A 93 23.99 -7.85 -2.33
C GLN A 93 23.66 -7.77 -0.84
N ARG A 94 22.37 -7.68 -0.47
CA ARG A 94 21.95 -7.70 0.94
C ARG A 94 22.37 -8.98 1.64
N HIS A 95 22.18 -10.12 0.98
CA HIS A 95 22.55 -11.41 1.55
C HIS A 95 24.07 -11.50 1.76
N GLU A 96 24.85 -11.04 0.79
CA GLU A 96 26.31 -10.98 0.90
C GLU A 96 26.75 -10.07 2.05
N GLN A 97 26.15 -8.88 2.18
CA GLN A 97 26.40 -7.96 3.30
C GLN A 97 26.09 -8.62 4.65
N VAL A 98 24.96 -9.34 4.77
CA VAL A 98 24.62 -10.08 5.99
C VAL A 98 25.65 -11.17 6.30
N ILE A 99 26.14 -11.89 5.29
CA ILE A 99 27.18 -12.91 5.47
C ILE A 99 28.51 -12.27 5.90
N GLN A 100 28.93 -11.19 5.24
CA GLN A 100 30.16 -10.47 5.58
C GLN A 100 30.09 -9.95 7.03
N HIS A 101 28.98 -9.32 7.40
CA HIS A 101 28.74 -8.88 8.76
C HIS A 101 28.80 -10.02 9.78
N LYS A 102 28.17 -11.17 9.49
CA LYS A 102 28.24 -12.37 10.36
C LYS A 102 29.66 -12.93 10.48
N ARG A 103 30.49 -12.80 9.44
CA ARG A 103 31.90 -13.21 9.46
C ARG A 103 32.74 -12.25 10.31
N GLU A 104 32.58 -10.95 10.13
CA GLU A 104 33.30 -9.91 10.88
C GLU A 104 32.97 -9.93 12.38
N THR A 105 31.68 -10.06 12.72
CA THR A 105 31.21 -10.12 14.10
C THR A 105 31.47 -11.47 14.78
N GLY A 106 31.85 -12.49 14.01
CA GLY A 106 31.98 -13.87 14.47
C GLY A 106 30.67 -14.50 14.94
N GLU A 107 29.51 -13.90 14.62
CA GLU A 107 28.19 -14.40 15.04
C GLU A 107 27.91 -15.81 14.53
N GLY A 108 28.39 -16.15 13.34
CA GLY A 108 28.23 -17.51 12.79
C GLY A 108 28.96 -18.60 13.59
N ALA A 109 29.96 -18.23 14.40
CA ALA A 109 30.72 -19.14 15.26
C ALA A 109 30.22 -19.13 16.71
N LYS A 110 29.25 -18.27 17.07
CA LYS A 110 28.67 -18.26 18.42
C LYS A 110 27.80 -19.49 18.60
N ARG A 111 28.01 -20.20 19.71
CA ARG A 111 27.14 -21.31 20.12
C ARG A 111 25.71 -20.81 20.30
N ASN A 112 24.73 -21.54 19.77
CA ASN A 112 23.32 -21.27 20.01
C ASN A 112 23.05 -21.28 21.53
N GLN A 113 22.66 -20.12 22.06
CA GLN A 113 22.28 -19.98 23.46
C GLN A 113 20.78 -20.28 23.60
N SER A 114 20.41 -21.07 24.61
CA SER A 114 19.00 -21.25 24.96
C SER A 114 18.40 -19.93 25.44
N GLY A 115 17.10 -19.73 25.19
CA GLY A 115 16.38 -18.56 25.71
C GLY A 115 16.30 -18.51 27.25
N GLN A 116 16.63 -19.61 27.93
CA GLN A 116 16.75 -19.66 29.39
C GLN A 116 18.20 -19.48 29.83
N HIS A 117 18.39 -18.74 30.93
CA HIS A 117 19.70 -18.50 31.55
C HIS A 117 20.17 -19.67 32.43
N TYR A 118 19.83 -20.89 32.01
CA TYR A 118 20.16 -22.15 32.67
C TYR A 118 20.61 -23.15 31.61
N GLN A 119 21.77 -23.76 31.81
CA GLN A 119 22.31 -24.75 30.89
C GLN A 119 21.80 -26.14 31.26
N ILE A 120 20.97 -26.71 30.39
CA ILE A 120 20.35 -28.03 30.63
C ILE A 120 21.41 -29.15 30.69
N ILE A 121 22.53 -29.00 29.98
CA ILE A 121 23.58 -30.03 29.91
C ILE A 121 24.44 -30.03 31.18
N THR A 122 24.94 -28.87 31.60
CA THR A 122 25.79 -28.76 32.79
C THR A 122 24.99 -28.63 34.08
N LEU A 123 23.68 -28.36 33.99
CA LEU A 123 22.79 -28.06 35.11
C LEU A 123 23.22 -26.82 35.90
N GLU A 124 23.96 -25.92 35.25
CA GLU A 124 24.48 -24.69 35.85
C GLU A 124 23.74 -23.47 35.33
N TYR A 125 23.59 -22.47 36.21
CA TYR A 125 23.13 -21.15 35.80
C TYR A 125 24.21 -20.44 34.98
N ASN A 126 23.79 -19.66 33.99
CA ASN A 126 24.73 -18.85 33.22
C ASN A 126 25.36 -17.77 34.10
N GLN A 127 26.65 -17.48 33.85
CA GLN A 127 27.40 -16.39 34.51
C GLN A 127 27.01 -15.01 33.96
N THR A 128 25.71 -14.80 33.75
CA THR A 128 25.12 -13.54 33.30
C THR A 128 24.30 -12.95 34.45
N PRO A 129 24.06 -11.63 34.48
CA PRO A 129 23.23 -11.01 35.52
C PRO A 129 21.83 -11.64 35.58
N GLU A 130 21.27 -12.01 34.43
CA GLU A 130 19.97 -12.68 34.38
C GLU A 130 20.02 -14.14 34.88
N GLY A 131 21.14 -14.85 34.69
CA GLY A 131 21.35 -16.17 35.28
C GLY A 131 21.45 -16.12 36.80
N GLN A 132 22.12 -15.09 37.34
CA GLN A 132 22.18 -14.84 38.79
C GLN A 132 20.81 -14.49 39.37
N LYS A 133 20.00 -13.66 38.67
CA LYS A 133 18.62 -13.39 39.07
C LYS A 133 17.76 -14.65 39.09
N LEU A 134 17.90 -15.51 38.09
CA LEU A 134 17.18 -16.79 38.03
C LEU A 134 17.58 -17.67 39.21
N LYS A 135 18.88 -17.80 39.49
CA LYS A 135 19.40 -18.52 40.66
C LYS A 135 18.82 -18.00 41.97
N ALA A 136 18.86 -16.69 42.21
CA ALA A 136 18.33 -16.09 43.43
C ALA A 136 16.82 -16.33 43.58
N LYS A 137 16.07 -16.30 42.47
CA LYS A 137 14.64 -16.60 42.46
C LYS A 137 14.39 -18.06 42.86
N ASP A 138 15.11 -19.01 42.28
CA ASP A 138 14.95 -20.43 42.57
C ASP A 138 15.35 -20.76 44.02
N GLU A 139 16.45 -20.18 44.52
CA GLU A 139 16.85 -20.30 45.93
C GLU A 139 15.78 -19.75 46.87
N SER A 140 15.11 -18.65 46.52
CA SER A 140 14.01 -18.11 47.31
C SER A 140 12.79 -19.04 47.35
N VAL A 141 12.52 -19.76 46.26
CA VAL A 141 11.42 -20.74 46.17
C VAL A 141 11.77 -21.98 47.01
N LEU A 142 13.02 -22.45 46.92
CA LEU A 142 13.54 -23.54 47.74
C LEU A 142 13.42 -23.21 49.24
N LEU A 143 13.82 -22.00 49.64
CA LEU A 143 13.69 -21.55 51.03
C LEU A 143 12.23 -21.58 51.50
N LYS A 144 11.31 -21.05 50.68
CA LYS A 144 9.88 -21.03 51.00
C LYS A 144 9.30 -22.45 51.12
N SER A 145 9.73 -23.37 50.28
CA SER A 145 9.26 -24.76 50.32
C SER A 145 9.75 -25.47 51.59
N GLN A 146 11.01 -25.23 51.99
CA GLN A 146 11.59 -25.75 53.23
C GLN A 146 10.92 -25.16 54.48
N LEU A 147 10.68 -23.84 54.51
CA LEU A 147 9.93 -23.23 55.62
C LEU A 147 8.51 -23.78 55.71
N ARG A 148 7.85 -24.02 54.57
CA ARG A 148 6.53 -24.65 54.54
C ARG A 148 6.57 -26.08 55.06
N SER A 149 7.59 -26.87 54.71
CA SER A 149 7.71 -28.25 55.20
C SER A 149 7.92 -28.29 56.71
N ILE A 150 8.71 -27.39 57.27
CA ILE A 150 8.91 -27.23 58.72
C ILE A 150 7.60 -26.86 59.41
N ASN A 151 6.87 -25.88 58.87
CA ASN A 151 5.59 -25.45 59.44
C ASN A 151 4.55 -26.58 59.42
N LEU A 152 4.49 -27.35 58.32
CA LEU A 152 3.61 -28.51 58.21
C LEU A 152 4.02 -29.61 59.20
N TYR A 153 5.32 -29.89 59.33
CA TYR A 153 5.83 -30.85 60.30
C TYR A 153 5.46 -30.47 61.74
N ASN A 154 5.66 -29.22 62.14
CA ASN A 154 5.32 -28.73 63.47
C ASN A 154 3.80 -28.76 63.72
N LYS A 155 3.00 -28.43 62.71
CA LYS A 155 1.53 -28.47 62.83
C LYS A 155 0.98 -29.90 62.92
N ALA A 156 1.56 -30.83 62.17
CA ALA A 156 1.14 -32.24 62.18
C ALA A 156 1.51 -32.95 63.48
N ASN A 157 2.52 -32.45 64.20
CA ASN A 157 3.04 -33.07 65.41
C ASN A 157 2.86 -32.12 66.60
N SER A 158 1.72 -32.24 67.28
CA SER A 158 1.35 -31.38 68.42
C SER A 158 2.15 -31.67 69.70
N VAL A 159 2.85 -32.81 69.76
CA VAL A 159 3.54 -33.29 70.96
C VAL A 159 5.05 -33.41 70.69
N SER A 160 5.87 -33.12 71.71
CA SER A 160 7.35 -33.06 71.62
C SER A 160 8.05 -34.42 71.47
N HIS A 161 7.32 -35.52 71.55
CA HIS A 161 7.85 -36.89 71.42
C HIS A 161 7.13 -37.67 70.33
N ASN A 162 7.72 -38.78 69.89
CA ASN A 162 7.05 -39.71 69.00
C ASN A 162 6.00 -40.51 69.79
N ILE A 163 4.74 -40.43 69.38
CA ILE A 163 3.62 -41.13 70.05
C ILE A 163 3.72 -42.67 69.98
N ILE A 164 4.51 -43.22 69.06
CA ILE A 164 4.70 -44.67 68.91
C ILE A 164 5.86 -45.17 69.77
N THR A 165 7.01 -44.49 69.75
CA THR A 165 8.25 -44.95 70.41
C THR A 165 8.55 -44.24 71.73
N GLY A 166 7.91 -43.10 72.02
CA GLY A 166 8.17 -42.29 73.21
C GLY A 166 9.43 -41.43 73.14
N GLU A 167 10.26 -41.58 72.10
CA GLU A 167 11.52 -40.84 71.97
C GLU A 167 11.29 -39.33 71.73
N PRO A 168 12.16 -38.46 72.28
CA PRO A 168 12.10 -37.02 72.02
C PRO A 168 12.35 -36.75 70.54
N ARG A 169 11.54 -35.86 69.94
CA ARG A 169 11.71 -35.48 68.53
C ARG A 169 12.78 -34.41 68.39
N ASN A 170 13.66 -34.57 67.41
CA ASN A 170 14.64 -33.55 67.07
C ASN A 170 13.94 -32.35 66.40
N PRO A 171 14.26 -31.10 66.81
CA PRO A 171 13.76 -29.93 66.13
C PRO A 171 14.30 -29.87 64.70
N VAL A 172 13.42 -29.55 63.74
CA VAL A 172 13.84 -29.41 62.34
C VAL A 172 14.70 -28.16 62.19
N ALA A 173 15.91 -28.31 61.66
CA ALA A 173 16.82 -27.19 61.44
C ALA A 173 16.21 -26.18 60.45
N LEU A 174 16.23 -24.90 60.81
CA LEU A 174 15.77 -23.84 59.92
C LEU A 174 16.76 -23.68 58.75
N PRO A 175 16.26 -23.56 57.51
CA PRO A 175 17.12 -23.33 56.36
C PRO A 175 17.78 -21.96 56.43
N HIS A 176 19.03 -21.87 55.99
CA HIS A 176 19.74 -20.60 55.93
C HIS A 176 19.13 -19.69 54.87
N ARG A 177 18.99 -18.40 55.17
CA ARG A 177 18.58 -17.42 54.17
C ARG A 177 19.73 -17.24 53.16
N PRO A 178 19.49 -17.31 51.84
CA PRO A 178 20.53 -16.98 50.87
C PRO A 178 20.95 -15.52 51.06
N LEU A 179 22.26 -15.27 51.04
CA LEU A 179 22.82 -13.92 51.05
C LEU A 179 22.61 -13.34 49.66
N ASN A 180 21.88 -12.22 49.60
CA ASN A 180 21.70 -11.46 48.36
C ASN A 180 23.02 -10.82 47.92
#